data_AF-A0A504Z119-F1
#
_entry.id   AF-A0A504Z119-F1
#
_cell.length_a   1.000
_cell.length_b   1.000
_cell.length_c   1.000
_cell.angle_alpha   90.00
_cell.angle_beta   90.00
_cell.angle_gamma   90.00
#
_symmetry.space_group_name_H-M   'P 1'
#
loop_
_entity.id
_entity.type
_entity.pdbx_description
1 polymer ?
#
loop_
_entity_poly.entity_id
_entity_poly.type
_entity_poly.pdbx_seq_one_letter_code
_entity_poly.pdbx_strand_id
1 'polypeptide(L)'
;MPKKSSSSEEESEQSFSVLGSLGQAITKILTLLSSVVTGGSVRTRTTPSIPPPEKFCLGGNFRRWAADAEDYIEAFPPNERRRALLSLLDGEAKDIARDSRILDEEITAATFARLRHYLTEEPDIMTVRLQF
;
A
#
# COMPACT_ATOMS: atom_id res chain seq x y z
N MET A 1 45.16 -78.17 6.51
CA MET A 1 45.09 -77.15 7.60
C MET A 1 46.32 -76.25 7.47
N PRO A 2 46.28 -74.94 7.79
CA PRO A 2 45.12 -74.01 7.84
C PRO A 2 44.67 -73.66 6.39
N LYS A 3 44.23 -72.47 5.92
CA LYS A 3 43.76 -71.17 6.48
C LYS A 3 42.70 -70.54 5.52
N LYS A 4 42.23 -69.32 5.81
CA LYS A 4 41.34 -68.45 4.99
C LYS A 4 41.63 -66.95 5.29
N SER A 5 41.48 -66.07 4.29
CA SER A 5 41.25 -64.60 4.36
C SER A 5 41.06 -64.08 2.92
N SER A 6 40.01 -63.38 2.46
CA SER A 6 38.85 -62.66 3.07
C SER A 6 39.09 -61.18 3.43
N SER A 7 38.05 -60.36 3.17
CA SER A 7 37.97 -58.87 3.16
C SER A 7 38.68 -58.17 1.99
N SER A 8 38.22 -57.00 1.53
CA SER A 8 37.24 -56.06 2.14
C SER A 8 36.19 -55.52 1.14
N GLU A 9 34.93 -55.46 1.55
CA GLU A 9 33.78 -54.88 0.79
C GLU A 9 33.09 -53.80 1.63
N GLU A 10 33.73 -52.63 1.80
CA GLU A 10 33.31 -51.63 2.80
C GLU A 10 33.49 -50.18 2.33
N GLU A 11 32.86 -49.85 1.19
CA GLU A 11 32.77 -48.48 0.64
C GLU A 11 31.33 -48.02 0.31
N SER A 12 30.34 -48.93 0.40
CA SER A 12 28.97 -48.70 -0.12
C SER A 12 28.04 -47.91 0.82
N GLU A 13 28.26 -47.94 2.14
CA GLU A 13 27.26 -47.47 3.12
C GLU A 13 27.26 -45.95 3.36
N GLN A 14 28.43 -45.29 3.26
CA GLN A 14 28.53 -43.85 3.51
C GLN A 14 27.75 -43.02 2.48
N SER A 15 27.83 -43.39 1.20
CA SER A 15 27.20 -42.68 0.09
C SER A 15 25.67 -42.60 0.22
N PHE A 16 25.03 -43.66 0.69
CA PHE A 16 23.58 -43.71 0.94
C PHE A 16 23.13 -42.72 2.02
N SER A 17 23.91 -42.57 3.09
CA SER A 17 23.58 -41.64 4.19
C SER A 17 23.59 -40.17 3.74
N VAL A 18 24.55 -39.79 2.89
CA VAL A 18 24.66 -38.44 2.32
C VAL A 18 23.49 -38.15 1.39
N LEU A 19 23.10 -39.11 0.55
CA LEU A 19 21.98 -38.96 -0.37
C LEU A 19 20.64 -38.78 0.35
N GLY A 20 20.40 -39.54 1.42
CA GLY A 20 19.19 -39.40 2.26
C GLY A 20 19.14 -38.05 2.99
N SER A 21 20.27 -37.58 3.51
CA SER A 21 20.39 -36.27 4.17
C SER A 21 20.12 -35.12 3.18
N LEU A 22 20.74 -35.16 1.99
CA LEU A 22 20.55 -34.17 0.93
C LEU A 22 19.10 -34.14 0.43
N GLY A 23 18.49 -35.31 0.20
CA GLY A 23 17.07 -35.41 -0.19
C GLY A 23 16.15 -34.77 0.85
N GLN A 24 16.38 -35.02 2.15
CA GLN A 24 15.57 -34.41 3.20
C GLN A 24 15.81 -32.89 3.33
N ALA A 25 17.03 -32.40 3.08
CA ALA A 25 17.33 -30.97 3.05
C ALA A 25 16.63 -30.27 1.87
N ILE A 26 16.66 -30.87 0.67
CA ILE A 26 15.95 -30.36 -0.52
C ILE A 26 14.44 -30.31 -0.27
N THR A 27 13.86 -31.38 0.28
CA THR A 27 12.43 -31.40 0.64
C THR A 27 12.06 -30.26 1.60
N LYS A 28 12.85 -30.05 2.67
CA LYS A 28 12.64 -28.93 3.61
C LYS A 28 12.69 -27.57 2.93
N ILE A 29 13.65 -27.35 2.02
CA ILE A 29 13.76 -26.10 1.24
C ILE A 29 12.54 -25.90 0.34
N LEU A 30 12.09 -26.93 -0.37
CA LEU A 30 10.91 -26.87 -1.24
C LEU A 30 9.62 -26.61 -0.43
N THR A 31 9.44 -27.26 0.73
CA THR A 31 8.31 -26.98 1.62
C THR A 31 8.33 -25.54 2.12
N LEU A 32 9.49 -25.03 2.58
CA LEU A 32 9.62 -23.64 3.02
C LEU A 32 9.30 -22.64 1.90
N LEU A 33 9.80 -22.86 0.69
CA LEU A 33 9.50 -22.02 -0.47
C LEU A 33 8.01 -22.05 -0.84
N SER A 34 7.35 -23.21 -0.76
CA SER A 34 5.90 -23.32 -1.02
C SER A 34 5.05 -22.51 -0.03
N SER A 35 5.52 -22.34 1.21
CA SER A 35 4.83 -21.56 2.27
C SER A 35 4.95 -20.03 2.07
N VAL A 36 5.89 -19.56 1.26
CA VAL A 36 6.16 -18.11 1.05
C VAL A 36 5.28 -17.48 -0.04
N VAL A 37 4.68 -18.28 -0.92
CA VAL A 37 3.94 -17.80 -2.11
C VAL A 37 2.57 -17.18 -1.77
N THR A 38 2.09 -17.32 -0.53
CA THR A 38 0.79 -16.76 -0.06
C THR A 38 0.86 -15.28 0.35
N GLY A 39 2.00 -14.61 0.20
CA GLY A 39 2.19 -13.19 0.57
C GLY A 39 2.14 -12.19 -0.61
N GLY A 40 1.90 -12.66 -1.83
CA GLY A 40 1.99 -11.88 -3.07
C GLY A 40 0.85 -10.88 -3.29
N SER A 41 0.69 -9.88 -2.42
CA SER A 41 -0.19 -8.74 -2.66
C SER A 41 0.38 -7.86 -3.77
N VAL A 42 0.11 -8.23 -5.02
CA VAL A 42 0.32 -7.36 -6.17
C VAL A 42 -0.62 -6.16 -5.99
N ARG A 43 -0.11 -5.05 -5.46
CA ARG A 43 -0.86 -3.79 -5.39
C ARG A 43 -0.97 -3.21 -6.79
N THR A 44 -1.87 -3.79 -7.59
CA THR A 44 -2.42 -3.19 -8.80
C THR A 44 -2.97 -1.83 -8.39
N ARG A 45 -2.20 -0.77 -8.63
CA ARG A 45 -2.58 0.60 -8.31
C ARG A 45 -3.80 0.95 -9.15
N THR A 46 -4.98 0.90 -8.53
CA THR A 46 -6.27 1.16 -9.19
C THR A 46 -6.28 2.60 -9.66
N THR A 47 -5.88 2.78 -10.92
CA THR A 47 -5.98 4.05 -11.62
C THR A 47 -7.37 4.07 -12.24
N PRO A 48 -8.26 5.02 -11.90
CA PRO A 48 -9.57 5.09 -12.51
C PRO A 48 -9.49 5.19 -14.03
N SER A 49 -10.50 4.66 -14.72
CA SER A 49 -10.66 4.91 -16.16
C SER A 49 -11.12 6.34 -16.46
N ILE A 50 -11.55 7.07 -15.42
CA ILE A 50 -11.85 8.50 -15.45
C ILE A 50 -10.50 9.25 -15.34
N PRO A 51 -10.20 10.25 -16.21
CA PRO A 51 -9.00 11.06 -16.05
C PRO A 51 -9.05 11.85 -14.74
N PRO A 52 -7.90 12.13 -14.08
CA PRO A 52 -7.88 13.00 -12.92
C PRO A 52 -8.38 14.41 -13.30
N PRO A 53 -9.26 15.04 -12.49
CA PRO A 53 -9.64 16.43 -12.71
C PRO A 53 -8.44 17.36 -12.47
N GLU A 54 -8.59 18.62 -12.90
CA GLU A 54 -7.63 19.67 -12.57
C GLU A 54 -7.50 19.82 -11.04
N LYS A 55 -6.29 20.16 -10.56
CA LYS A 55 -6.09 20.35 -9.13
C LYS A 55 -6.80 21.61 -8.62
N PHE A 56 -7.33 21.55 -7.41
CA PHE A 56 -7.84 22.72 -6.71
C PHE A 56 -6.72 23.52 -6.05
N CYS A 57 -6.74 24.82 -6.30
CA CYS A 57 -5.99 25.86 -5.61
C CYS A 57 -6.98 26.84 -4.96
N LEU A 58 -6.58 27.54 -3.89
CA LEU A 58 -7.41 28.58 -3.28
C LEU A 58 -7.81 29.67 -4.30
N GLY A 59 -9.01 30.21 -4.13
CA GLY A 59 -9.65 31.11 -5.12
C GLY A 59 -10.24 30.39 -6.34
N GLY A 60 -10.01 29.09 -6.51
CA GLY A 60 -10.64 28.29 -7.56
C GLY A 60 -12.14 28.10 -7.37
N ASN A 61 -12.86 27.75 -8.45
CA ASN A 61 -14.29 27.46 -8.39
C ASN A 61 -14.54 26.07 -7.75
N PHE A 62 -14.62 26.03 -6.42
CA PHE A 62 -14.78 24.80 -5.65
C PHE A 62 -16.03 24.01 -6.06
N ARG A 63 -17.16 24.68 -6.37
CA ARG A 63 -18.40 23.98 -6.77
C ARG A 63 -18.22 23.18 -8.07
N ARG A 64 -17.47 23.73 -9.04
CA ARG A 64 -17.15 23.00 -10.27
C ARG A 64 -16.18 21.86 -9.98
N TRP A 65 -15.07 22.16 -9.32
CA TRP A 65 -14.04 21.17 -9.01
C TRP A 65 -14.58 19.99 -8.19
N ALA A 66 -15.42 20.24 -7.19
CA ALA A 66 -15.97 19.20 -6.33
C ALA A 66 -16.84 18.20 -7.10
N ALA A 67 -17.63 18.64 -8.08
CA ALA A 67 -18.40 17.74 -8.94
C ALA A 67 -17.49 16.81 -9.76
N ASP A 68 -16.44 17.36 -10.39
CA ASP A 68 -15.47 16.58 -11.16
C ASP A 68 -14.60 15.66 -10.25
N ALA A 69 -14.43 16.03 -8.98
CA ALA A 69 -13.62 15.32 -7.99
C ALA A 69 -14.38 14.23 -7.21
N GLU A 70 -15.67 14.41 -6.92
CA GLU A 70 -16.50 13.42 -6.22
C GLU A 70 -16.55 12.11 -7.04
N ASP A 71 -16.94 12.18 -8.31
CA ASP A 71 -16.95 11.04 -9.25
C ASP A 71 -15.58 10.34 -9.36
N TYR A 72 -14.50 11.11 -9.47
CA TYR A 72 -13.14 10.58 -9.57
C TYR A 72 -12.68 9.88 -8.28
N ILE A 73 -13.10 10.37 -7.11
CA ILE A 73 -12.76 9.78 -5.82
C ILE A 73 -13.60 8.54 -5.51
N GLU A 74 -14.88 8.49 -5.92
CA GLU A 74 -15.70 7.29 -5.75
C GLU A 74 -15.11 6.06 -6.46
N ALA A 75 -14.44 6.26 -7.60
CA ALA A 75 -13.76 5.22 -8.36
C ALA A 75 -12.55 4.56 -7.66
N PHE A 76 -12.08 5.11 -6.53
CA PHE A 76 -11.05 4.46 -5.69
C PHE A 76 -11.68 3.59 -4.58
N PRO A 77 -11.02 2.48 -4.18
CA PRO A 77 -11.40 1.77 -2.96
C PRO A 77 -11.22 2.69 -1.73
N PRO A 78 -12.05 2.56 -0.67
CA PRO A 78 -12.08 3.53 0.44
C PRO A 78 -10.72 3.83 1.09
N ASN A 79 -9.87 2.81 1.22
CA ASN A 79 -8.52 2.93 1.79
C ASN A 79 -7.51 3.70 0.90
N GLU A 80 -7.85 4.03 -0.35
CA GLU A 80 -7.04 4.89 -1.23
C GLU A 80 -7.67 6.29 -1.45
N ARG A 81 -8.98 6.47 -1.21
CA ARG A 81 -9.70 7.75 -1.40
C ARG A 81 -9.02 8.94 -0.74
N ARG A 82 -8.54 8.80 0.51
CA ARG A 82 -7.78 9.86 1.22
C ARG A 82 -6.54 10.32 0.43
N ARG A 83 -5.79 9.38 -0.14
CA ARG A 83 -4.56 9.67 -0.91
C ARG A 83 -4.90 10.29 -2.26
N ALA A 84 -5.95 9.80 -2.92
CA ALA A 84 -6.42 10.36 -4.18
C ALA A 84 -6.89 11.82 -3.99
N LEU A 85 -7.71 12.10 -2.97
CA LEU A 85 -8.20 13.45 -2.68
C LEU A 85 -7.06 14.41 -2.33
N LEU A 86 -6.09 13.99 -1.51
CA LEU A 86 -4.87 14.75 -1.26
C LEU A 86 -4.00 14.97 -2.51
N SER A 87 -4.16 14.21 -3.60
CA SER A 87 -3.44 14.43 -4.86
C SER A 87 -4.13 15.47 -5.76
N LEU A 88 -5.43 15.71 -5.57
CA LEU A 88 -6.21 16.71 -6.29
C LEU A 88 -6.13 18.13 -5.67
N LEU A 89 -5.53 18.29 -4.49
CA LEU A 89 -5.28 19.59 -3.87
C LEU A 89 -3.83 20.04 -4.12
N ASP A 90 -3.61 21.32 -4.43
CA ASP A 90 -2.27 21.90 -4.55
C ASP A 90 -2.05 23.12 -3.65
N GLY A 91 -0.77 23.41 -3.37
CA GLY A 91 -0.34 24.52 -2.54
C GLY A 91 -1.07 24.58 -1.19
N GLU A 92 -1.44 25.79 -0.80
CA GLU A 92 -2.07 26.10 0.49
C GLU A 92 -3.37 25.33 0.74
N ALA A 93 -4.17 25.04 -0.30
CA ALA A 93 -5.40 24.24 -0.15
C ALA A 93 -5.11 22.79 0.31
N LYS A 94 -3.96 22.23 -0.10
CA LYS A 94 -3.48 20.92 0.33
C LYS A 94 -3.05 20.91 1.79
N ASP A 95 -2.43 22.00 2.24
CA ASP A 95 -1.87 22.11 3.58
C ASP A 95 -2.96 22.47 4.61
N ILE A 96 -3.92 23.34 4.28
CA ILE A 96 -5.15 23.54 5.06
C ILE A 96 -5.89 22.20 5.25
N ALA A 97 -6.03 21.38 4.20
CA ALA A 97 -6.70 20.07 4.29
C ALA A 97 -5.91 19.00 5.10
N ARG A 98 -4.63 19.24 5.38
CA ARG A 98 -3.81 18.42 6.31
C ARG A 98 -3.97 18.91 7.74
N ASP A 99 -3.76 20.20 7.97
CA ASP A 99 -3.71 20.81 9.30
C ASP A 99 -5.08 20.79 10.00
N SER A 100 -6.17 20.98 9.23
CA SER A 100 -7.56 20.87 9.70
C SER A 100 -8.02 19.43 10.00
N ARG A 101 -7.22 18.41 9.65
CA ARG A 101 -7.49 16.97 9.86
C ARG A 101 -8.82 16.44 9.29
N ILE A 102 -9.49 17.19 8.41
CA ILE A 102 -10.77 16.81 7.79
C ILE A 102 -10.71 15.52 6.95
N LEU A 103 -9.51 15.01 6.69
CA LEU A 103 -9.25 13.77 5.95
C LEU A 103 -8.75 12.62 6.85
N ASP A 104 -8.82 12.73 8.19
CA ASP A 104 -8.47 11.63 9.12
C ASP A 104 -9.56 10.54 9.21
N GLU A 105 -10.79 10.86 8.83
CA GLU A 105 -11.94 9.95 8.76
C GLU A 105 -12.13 9.37 7.35
N GLU A 106 -13.15 8.52 7.15
CA GLU A 106 -13.51 8.01 5.83
C GLU A 106 -14.01 9.14 4.90
N ILE A 107 -13.62 9.07 3.62
CA ILE A 107 -13.98 10.09 2.62
C ILE A 107 -15.42 9.88 2.15
N THR A 108 -16.27 10.85 2.45
CA THR A 108 -17.71 10.87 2.16
C THR A 108 -18.13 12.23 1.59
N ALA A 109 -19.39 12.39 1.16
CA ALA A 109 -19.92 13.69 0.75
C ALA A 109 -19.79 14.78 1.84
N ALA A 110 -19.84 14.40 3.13
CA ALA A 110 -19.60 15.32 4.24
C ALA A 110 -18.15 15.85 4.28
N THR A 111 -17.18 15.10 3.74
CA THR A 111 -15.79 15.55 3.57
C THR A 111 -15.69 16.70 2.57
N PHE A 112 -16.44 16.65 1.47
CA PHE A 112 -16.49 17.74 0.48
C PHE A 112 -17.19 18.99 1.03
N ALA A 113 -18.24 18.84 1.84
CA ALA A 113 -18.84 19.95 2.58
C ALA A 113 -17.86 20.60 3.57
N ARG A 114 -17.08 19.81 4.32
CA ARG A 114 -16.03 20.31 5.22
C ARG A 114 -14.89 20.99 4.45
N LEU A 115 -14.44 20.40 3.34
CA LEU A 115 -13.44 21.02 2.44
C LEU A 115 -13.91 22.38 1.94
N ARG A 116 -15.17 22.49 1.50
CA ARG A 116 -15.73 23.77 1.03
C ARG A 116 -15.61 24.86 2.09
N HIS A 117 -15.97 24.55 3.34
CA HIS A 117 -15.87 25.50 4.45
C HIS A 117 -14.42 26.00 4.58
N TYR A 118 -13.47 25.11 4.87
CA TYR A 118 -12.06 25.49 5.07
C TYR A 118 -11.35 26.11 3.85
N LEU A 119 -11.85 25.91 2.62
CA LEU A 119 -11.18 26.33 1.38
C LEU A 119 -11.91 27.46 0.61
N THR A 120 -13.10 27.88 1.03
CA THR A 120 -13.86 28.97 0.39
C THR A 120 -14.60 29.90 1.35
N GLU A 121 -14.94 29.44 2.55
CA GLU A 121 -15.56 30.26 3.59
C GLU A 121 -14.46 30.67 4.56
N GLU A 122 -13.68 31.68 4.14
CA GLU A 122 -12.51 32.25 4.80
C GLU A 122 -12.59 32.17 6.34
N PRO A 123 -11.97 31.15 6.96
CA PRO A 123 -11.74 31.18 8.40
C PRO A 123 -10.69 32.26 8.64
N ASP A 124 -10.69 32.88 9.81
CA ASP A 124 -9.63 33.82 10.19
C ASP A 124 -8.34 33.05 10.55
N ILE A 125 -7.72 32.38 9.57
CA ILE A 125 -6.53 31.52 9.78
C ILE A 125 -5.32 32.37 10.21
N MET A 126 -5.38 33.69 10.01
CA MET A 126 -4.40 34.64 10.53
C MET A 126 -4.45 34.74 12.07
N THR A 127 -5.63 34.64 12.69
CA THR A 127 -5.72 34.58 14.18
C THR A 127 -5.15 33.30 14.78
N VAL A 128 -5.29 32.15 14.10
CA VAL A 128 -4.82 30.85 14.62
C VAL A 128 -3.29 30.77 14.69
N ARG A 129 -2.56 31.54 13.88
CA ARG A 129 -1.09 31.54 13.86
C ARG A 129 -0.44 32.56 14.81
N LEU A 130 -1.23 33.27 15.63
CA LEU A 130 -0.77 34.33 16.54
C LEU A 130 -1.09 34.06 18.03
N GLN A 131 -1.08 32.78 18.44
CA GLN A 131 -1.22 32.36 19.85
C GLN A 131 -0.09 31.42 20.31
N PHE A 132 1.14 31.91 20.28
CA PHE A 132 2.32 31.36 20.95
C PHE A 132 3.22 32.51 21.45
#